data_AF-A0A829YFX8-F1
#
_entry.id   AF-A0A829YFX8-F1
#
_cell.length_a   1.000
_cell.length_b   1.000
_cell.length_c   1.000
_cell.angle_alpha   90.00
_cell.angle_beta   90.00
_cell.angle_gamma   90.00
#
_symmetry.space_group_name_H-M   'P 1'
#
loop_
_entity.id
_entity.type
_entity.pdbx_description
1 polymer ?
#
loop_
_entity_poly.entity_id
_entity_poly.type
_entity_poly.pdbx_seq_one_letter_code
_entity_poly.pdbx_strand_id
1 'polypeptide(L)' 'MPIAHEHNLARPLPRDCQFGIRVKLRSTDPFKNLVGGDWTREHWYATREERDRMLKEMSGRYVYFRPGDRPTLEFEKVDR' A
#
# COMPACT_ATOMS: atom_id res chain seq x y z
N MET A 1 12.35 19.70 -8.36
CA MET A 1 12.49 19.05 -9.67
C MET A 1 11.86 17.67 -9.58
N PRO A 2 10.86 17.32 -10.39
CA PRO A 2 10.35 15.95 -10.40
C PRO A 2 11.47 15.04 -10.93
N ILE A 3 11.77 13.99 -10.17
CA ILE A 3 12.94 13.11 -10.34
C ILE A 3 12.81 12.21 -11.59
N ALA A 4 11.67 12.25 -12.29
CA ALA A 4 11.42 11.49 -13.50
C ALA A 4 10.67 12.32 -14.56
N HIS A 5 11.06 12.15 -15.83
CA HIS A 5 10.39 12.73 -16.99
C HIS A 5 9.04 12.04 -17.24
N GLU A 6 8.00 12.78 -17.65
CA GLU A 6 6.63 12.22 -17.83
C GLU A 6 6.59 11.05 -18.82
N HIS A 7 7.39 11.11 -19.89
CA HIS A 7 7.53 10.02 -20.86
C HIS A 7 8.19 8.74 -20.32
N ASN A 8 8.82 8.79 -19.14
CA ASN A 8 9.40 7.60 -18.49
C ASN A 8 8.39 6.91 -17.56
N LEU A 9 7.16 7.42 -17.46
CA LEU A 9 6.13 6.81 -16.65
C LEU A 9 5.48 5.65 -17.41
N ALA A 10 5.51 4.45 -16.83
CA ALA A 10 4.77 3.31 -17.37
C ALA A 10 3.23 3.54 -17.36
N ARG A 11 2.75 4.50 -16.55
CA ARG A 11 1.35 4.91 -16.43
C ARG A 11 1.28 6.41 -16.11
N PRO A 12 0.25 7.14 -16.60
CA PRO A 12 0.10 8.57 -16.29
C PRO A 12 0.01 8.82 -14.78
N LEU A 13 0.46 10.00 -14.34
CA LEU A 13 0.24 10.46 -12.97
C LEU A 13 -1.28 10.52 -12.71
N PRO A 14 -1.78 9.88 -11.65
CA PRO A 14 -3.21 9.89 -11.40
C PRO A 14 -3.64 11.31 -10.96
N ARG A 15 -4.73 11.81 -11.56
CA ARG A 15 -5.33 13.12 -11.23
C ARG A 15 -6.08 12.99 -9.89
N ASP A 16 -5.88 13.98 -9.01
CA ASP A 16 -6.46 14.14 -7.66
C ASP A 16 -6.94 12.84 -6.99
N CYS A 17 -5.99 12.06 -6.46
CA CYS A 17 -6.31 10.92 -5.62
C CYS A 17 -6.60 11.38 -4.18
N GLN A 18 -7.87 11.26 -3.77
CA GLN A 18 -8.32 11.59 -2.42
C GLN A 18 -8.45 10.37 -1.51
N PHE A 19 -8.45 9.15 -2.07
CA PHE A 19 -8.67 7.92 -1.31
C PHE A 19 -7.38 7.11 -1.24
N GLY A 20 -6.90 6.83 -0.04
CA GLY A 20 -5.63 6.16 0.19
C GLY A 20 -5.73 4.91 1.07
N ILE A 21 -4.67 4.11 0.98
CA ILE A 21 -4.35 3.01 1.89
C ILE A 21 -2.95 3.28 2.45
N ARG A 22 -2.85 3.39 3.76
CA ARG A 22 -1.57 3.43 4.47
C ARG A 22 -1.21 2.03 4.93
N VAL A 23 0.00 1.62 4.57
CA VAL A 23 0.60 0.33 4.90
C VAL A 23 1.67 0.55 5.95
N LYS A 24 1.62 -0.25 7.02
CA LYS A 24 2.59 -0.21 8.12
C LYS A 24 3.10 -1.62 8.40
N LEU A 25 4.29 -1.70 8.98
CA LEU A 25 4.80 -2.94 9.55
C LEU A 25 4.16 -3.19 10.91
N ARG A 26 3.85 -4.44 11.22
CA ARG A 26 3.53 -4.83 12.61
C ARG A 26 4.73 -4.54 13.49
N SER A 27 4.45 -4.21 14.75
CA SER A 27 5.50 -3.99 15.77
C SER A 27 6.42 -5.21 15.96
N THR A 28 5.93 -6.41 15.67
CA THR A 28 6.67 -7.67 15.77
C THR A 28 7.37 -8.10 14.48
N ASP A 29 7.19 -7.35 13.37
CA ASP A 29 7.78 -7.74 12.08
C ASP A 29 9.29 -7.47 12.07
N PRO A 30 10.16 -8.47 11.79
CA PRO A 30 11.60 -8.29 11.79
C PRO A 30 12.09 -7.36 10.67
N PHE A 31 11.31 -7.16 9.61
CA PHE A 31 11.65 -6.25 8.51
C PHE A 31 11.82 -4.80 8.98
N LYS A 32 11.21 -4.43 10.11
CA LYS A 32 11.41 -3.12 10.74
C LYS A 32 12.87 -2.80 11.07
N ASN A 33 13.69 -3.83 11.29
CA ASN A 33 15.12 -3.67 11.58
C ASN A 33 15.92 -3.23 10.35
N LEU A 34 15.33 -3.36 9.15
CA LEU A 34 15.95 -2.94 7.90
C LEU A 34 15.46 -1.55 7.46
N VAL A 35 14.15 -1.31 7.55
CA VAL A 35 13.53 -0.08 6.99
C VAL A 35 13.19 0.99 8.03
N GLY A 36 13.34 0.70 9.32
CA GLY A 36 12.89 1.56 10.41
C GLY A 36 11.51 1.18 10.94
N GLY A 37 11.31 1.36 12.25
CA GLY A 37 10.05 1.00 12.93
C GLY A 37 8.87 1.93 12.60
N ASP A 38 9.16 3.12 12.10
CA ASP A 38 8.24 4.15 11.64
C ASP A 38 7.97 4.08 10.13
N TRP A 39 8.48 3.05 9.45
CA TRP A 39 8.26 2.88 8.03
C TRP A 39 6.77 2.78 7.70
N THR A 40 6.35 3.61 6.74
CA THR A 40 5.00 3.56 6.17
C THR A 40 5.06 3.73 4.67
N ARG A 41 4.05 3.20 3.97
CA ARG A 41 3.85 3.41 2.54
C ARG A 41 2.40 3.75 2.26
N GLU A 42 2.16 4.69 1.35
CA GLU A 42 0.81 5.08 0.95
C GLU A 42 0.54 4.70 -0.50
N HIS A 43 -0.65 4.17 -0.75
CA HIS A 43 -1.20 3.92 -2.07
C HIS A 43 -2.43 4.79 -2.26
N TRP A 44 -2.44 5.64 -3.28
CA TRP A 44 -3.48 6.62 -3.53
C TRP A 44 -4.28 6.25 -4.79
N TYR A 45 -5.60 6.45 -4.72
CA TYR A 45 -6.59 6.05 -5.71
C TYR A 45 -7.57 7.19 -5.99
N ALA A 46 -8.11 7.20 -7.21
CA ALA A 46 -9.07 8.22 -7.63
C ALA A 46 -10.46 8.00 -7.03
N THR A 47 -10.85 6.74 -6.79
CA THR A 47 -12.18 6.40 -6.25
C THR A 47 -12.12 5.53 -5.00
N ARG A 48 -13.18 5.63 -4.19
CA ARG A 48 -13.36 4.84 -2.96
C ARG A 48 -13.49 3.35 -3.27
N GLU A 49 -14.16 3.00 -4.38
CA GLU A 49 -14.37 1.63 -4.85
C GLU A 49 -13.04 0.99 -5.27
N GLU A 50 -12.19 1.75 -5.96
CA GLU A 50 -10.86 1.28 -6.35
C GLU A 50 -9.97 1.03 -5.12
N ARG A 51 -9.95 1.98 -4.18
CA ARG A 51 -9.26 1.84 -2.89
C ARG A 51 -9.73 0.61 -2.12
N ASP A 52 -11.03 0.37 -2.06
CA ASP A 52 -11.59 -0.75 -1.31
C ASP A 52 -11.31 -2.11 -1.99
N ARG A 53 -11.35 -2.16 -3.33
CA ARG A 53 -10.94 -3.35 -4.10
C ARG A 53 -9.47 -3.68 -3.85
N MET A 54 -8.59 -2.69 -3.94
CA MET A 54 -7.16 -2.87 -3.70
C MET A 54 -6.85 -3.25 -2.26
N LEU A 55 -7.55 -2.67 -1.28
CA LEU A 55 -7.41 -3.07 0.11
C LEU A 55 -7.74 -4.55 0.31
N LYS A 56 -8.84 -5.03 -0.29
CA LYS A 56 -9.23 -6.45 -0.21
C LYS A 56 -8.20 -7.37 -0.85
N GLU A 57 -7.61 -6.94 -1.96
CA GLU A 57 -6.55 -7.68 -2.65
C GLU A 57 -5.26 -7.73 -1.81
N MET A 58 -4.81 -6.59 -1.28
CA MET A 58 -3.57 -6.48 -0.49
C MET A 58 -3.66 -7.16 0.89
N SER A 59 -4.81 -7.04 1.56
CA SER A 59 -5.04 -7.66 2.87
C SER A 59 -5.50 -9.12 2.78
N GLY A 60 -5.68 -9.62 1.56
CA GLY A 60 -6.11 -10.98 1.28
C GLY A 60 -5.03 -12.02 1.57
N ARG A 61 -5.44 -13.29 1.55
CA ARG A 61 -4.54 -14.43 1.63
C ARG A 61 -3.88 -14.65 0.26
N TYR A 62 -2.55 -14.62 0.19
CA TYR A 62 -1.85 -14.93 -1.06
C TYR A 62 -2.00 -16.40 -1.43
N VAL A 63 -1.86 -16.70 -2.72
CA VAL A 63 -2.08 -18.03 -3.32
C VAL A 63 -1.32 -19.15 -2.58
N TYR A 64 -0.11 -18.87 -2.11
CA TYR A 64 0.77 -19.87 -1.48
C TYR A 64 0.79 -19.82 0.05
N PHE A 65 -0.10 -19.06 0.69
CA PHE A 65 -0.21 -19.03 2.15
C PHE A 65 -0.70 -20.37 2.67
N ARG A 66 -0.09 -20.87 3.74
CA ARG A 66 -0.52 -22.08 4.46
C ARG A 66 -1.79 -21.80 5.26
N PRO A 67 -2.57 -22.84 5.61
CA PRO A 67 -3.68 -22.68 6.53
C PRO A 67 -3.19 -22.07 7.87
N GLY A 68 -3.71 -20.89 8.20
CA GLY A 68 -3.30 -20.14 9.40
C GLY A 68 -2.39 -18.94 9.13
N ASP A 69 -1.75 -18.87 7.96
CA ASP A 69 -0.94 -17.72 7.58
C ASP A 69 -1.81 -16.47 7.40
N ARG A 70 -1.30 -15.34 7.89
CA ARG A 70 -1.94 -14.03 7.79
C ARG A 70 -0.91 -13.01 7.29
N PRO A 71 -1.33 -11.98 6.52
CA PRO A 71 -0.42 -10.92 6.11
C PRO A 71 0.22 -10.24 7.33
N THR A 72 1.53 -10.02 7.26
CA THR A 72 2.30 -9.38 8.36
C THR A 72 2.19 -7.86 8.34
N LEU A 73 1.60 -7.28 7.29
CA LEU A 73 1.37 -5.85 7.16
C LEU A 73 0.05 -5.42 7.83
N GLU A 74 0.02 -4.19 8.30
CA GLU A 74 -1.18 -3.50 8.78
C GLU A 74 -1.62 -2.49 7.73
N PHE A 75 -2.94 -2.42 7.51
CA PHE A 75 -3.54 -1.59 6.48
C PHE A 75 -4.58 -0.66 7.09
N GLU A 76 -4.51 0.61 6.75
CA GLU A 76 -5.40 1.66 7.24
C GLU A 76 -5.96 2.43 6.05
N LYS A 77 -7.28 2.65 6.01
CA LYS A 77 -7.88 3.55 5.01
C LYS A 77 -7.61 4.99 5.44
N VAL A 78 -7.07 5.79 4.52
CA VAL A 78 -6.85 7.22 4.73
C VAL A 78 -7.55 8.01 3.64
N ASP A 79 -8.09 9.17 3.95
CA ASP A 79 -8.71 10.08 2.98
C ASP A 79 -7.96 11.44 3.06
N ARG A 80 -7.88 12.17 1.94
CA ARG A 80 -7.17 13.46 1.82
C ARG A 80 -8.13 14.63 1.64
#